data_AF-A0A2I0ATR3-F1
#
_entry.id   AF-A0A2I0ATR3-F1
#
_cell.length_a   1.000
_cell.length_b   1.000
_cell.length_c   1.000
_cell.angle_alpha   90.00
_cell.angle_beta   90.00
_cell.angle_gamma   90.00
#
_symmetry.space_group_name_H-M   'P 1'
#
loop_
_entity.id
_entity.type
_entity.pdbx_description
1 polymer ?
#
loop_
_entity_poly.entity_id
_entity_poly.type
_entity_poly.pdbx_seq_one_letter_code
_entity_poly.pdbx_strand_id
1 'polypeptide(L)'
;MTEEEVRQEVEAVQAVYGDDCRVICGWPPHLSVHFKPRTADDSYQQFVEVTLGIKASLEYPENPPYIYVTDMKGMDNGREENLITSISKMAQELSSCLMLVALCEEAADLITNMNYPEGDCPLCLYPLVAENEPGSSIPYMKLMSCCHCFHRECILRWWRWIEEQNEANESNQTTESASAFAGTRNGIAMLQLRICIVA
;
A
#
# COMPACT_ATOMS: atom_id res chain seq x y z
N MET A 1 -25.31 19.95 -15.92
CA MET A 1 -24.16 20.44 -15.16
C MET A 1 -23.22 21.21 -16.07
N THR A 2 -22.54 22.23 -15.57
CA THR A 2 -21.59 23.05 -16.33
C THR A 2 -20.15 22.58 -16.12
N GLU A 3 -19.26 22.86 -17.08
CA GLU A 3 -17.82 22.60 -16.95
C GLU A 3 -17.23 23.25 -15.69
N GLU A 4 -17.68 24.45 -15.36
CA GLU A 4 -17.21 25.19 -14.18
C GLU A 4 -17.56 24.48 -12.87
N GLU A 5 -18.78 23.93 -12.73
CA GLU A 5 -19.18 23.14 -11.56
C GLU A 5 -18.30 21.90 -11.39
N VAL A 6 -17.94 21.24 -12.49
CA VAL A 6 -17.06 20.06 -12.46
C VAL A 6 -15.62 20.43 -12.12
N ARG A 7 -15.14 21.58 -12.60
CA ARG A 7 -13.81 22.10 -12.21
C ARG A 7 -13.75 22.46 -10.74
N GLN A 8 -14.82 23.04 -10.19
CA GLN A 8 -14.92 23.31 -8.75
C GLN A 8 -14.91 22.02 -7.93
N GLU A 9 -15.53 20.95 -8.43
CA GLU A 9 -15.45 19.64 -7.77
C GLU A 9 -14.01 19.09 -7.79
N VAL A 10 -13.31 19.18 -8.92
CA VAL A 10 -11.90 18.79 -9.02
C VAL A 10 -11.03 19.56 -8.02
N GLU A 11 -11.24 20.87 -7.92
CA GLU A 11 -10.56 21.72 -6.94
C GLU A 11 -10.87 21.30 -5.50
N ALA A 12 -12.12 20.90 -5.21
CA ALA A 12 -12.50 20.38 -3.90
C ALA A 12 -11.75 19.08 -3.56
N VAL A 13 -11.64 18.13 -4.49
CA VAL A 13 -10.83 16.91 -4.28
C VAL A 13 -9.37 17.28 -4.03
N GLN A 14 -8.79 18.17 -4.84
CA GLN A 14 -7.41 18.60 -4.66
C GLN A 14 -7.18 19.30 -3.32
N ALA A 15 -8.14 20.09 -2.84
CA ALA A 15 -8.05 20.75 -1.53
C ALA A 15 -8.13 19.77 -0.35
N VAL A 16 -8.92 18.70 -0.46
CA VAL A 16 -9.07 17.68 0.59
C VAL A 16 -7.82 16.82 0.71
N TYR A 17 -7.28 16.34 -0.41
CA TYR A 17 -6.17 15.37 -0.43
C TYR A 17 -4.80 16.01 -0.63
N GLY A 18 -4.72 17.30 -0.98
CA GLY A 18 -3.46 18.03 -1.10
C GLY A 18 -2.47 17.34 -2.04
N ASP A 19 -1.26 17.09 -1.53
CA ASP A 19 -0.17 16.45 -2.28
C ASP A 19 -0.47 15.01 -2.70
N ASP A 20 -1.42 14.33 -2.04
CA ASP A 20 -1.84 12.98 -2.40
C ASP A 20 -2.77 12.97 -3.63
N CYS A 21 -3.29 14.13 -4.08
CA CYS A 21 -4.10 14.24 -5.29
C CYS A 21 -3.37 14.97 -6.41
N ARG A 22 -3.14 14.24 -7.52
CA ARG A 22 -2.60 14.79 -8.76
C ARG A 22 -3.70 14.91 -9.82
N VAL A 23 -4.00 16.14 -10.23
CA VAL A 23 -4.88 16.43 -11.37
C VAL A 23 -4.10 16.22 -12.67
N ILE A 24 -4.47 15.20 -13.45
CA ILE A 24 -3.90 14.93 -14.78
C ILE A 24 -4.59 15.80 -15.83
N CYS A 25 -5.92 15.93 -15.72
CA CYS A 25 -6.75 16.77 -16.58
C CYS A 25 -7.92 17.35 -15.77
N GLY A 26 -8.20 18.64 -15.94
CA GLY A 26 -9.34 19.29 -15.28
C GLY A 26 -10.68 19.10 -15.99
N TRP A 27 -10.68 18.89 -17.32
CA TRP A 27 -11.88 18.65 -18.11
C TRP A 27 -11.59 17.88 -19.42
N PRO A 28 -12.26 16.74 -19.68
CA PRO A 28 -13.01 15.97 -18.70
C PRO A 28 -12.07 15.53 -17.55
N PRO A 29 -12.56 15.45 -16.30
CA PRO A 29 -11.72 15.17 -15.14
C PRO A 29 -10.90 13.88 -15.27
N HIS A 30 -9.62 13.98 -14.96
CA HIS A 30 -8.75 12.84 -14.78
C HIS A 30 -7.85 13.09 -13.58
N LEU A 31 -8.10 12.34 -12.50
CA LEU A 31 -7.40 12.45 -11.22
C LEU A 31 -6.61 11.18 -10.95
N SER A 32 -5.52 11.34 -10.22
CA SER A 32 -4.70 10.26 -9.65
C SER A 32 -4.56 10.57 -8.16
N VAL A 33 -5.22 9.79 -7.31
CA VAL A 33 -5.28 10.05 -5.87
C VAL A 33 -4.65 8.89 -5.11
N HIS A 34 -3.70 9.22 -4.24
CA HIS A 34 -3.02 8.28 -3.36
C HIS A 34 -3.80 8.18 -2.04
N PHE A 35 -4.11 6.96 -1.62
CA PHE A 35 -4.87 6.69 -0.41
C PHE A 35 -4.04 5.86 0.56
N LYS A 36 -4.08 6.31 1.81
CA LYS A 36 -3.58 5.60 2.99
C LYS A 36 -4.71 5.41 4.00
N PRO A 37 -4.69 4.33 4.78
CA PRO A 37 -5.60 4.13 5.90
C PRO A 37 -5.56 5.31 6.86
N ARG A 38 -6.72 5.67 7.41
CA ARG A 38 -6.87 6.73 8.42
C ARG A 38 -6.35 6.24 9.77
N THR A 39 -5.02 6.25 9.93
CA THR A 39 -4.31 5.80 11.14
C THR A 39 -3.69 6.95 11.94
N ALA A 40 -4.24 8.18 11.80
CA ALA A 40 -3.65 9.40 12.34
C ALA A 40 -2.17 9.56 11.94
N ASP A 41 -1.88 9.28 10.66
CA ASP A 41 -0.55 9.33 10.05
C ASP A 41 0.50 8.41 10.68
N ASP A 42 0.07 7.43 11.48
CA ASP A 42 0.97 6.40 12.00
C ASP A 42 1.33 5.42 10.88
N SER A 43 2.50 5.64 10.27
CA SER A 43 3.05 4.78 9.22
C SER A 43 3.28 3.36 9.69
N TYR A 44 3.44 3.09 11.00
CA TYR A 44 3.60 1.71 11.50
C TYR A 44 2.30 0.92 11.38
N GLN A 45 1.15 1.61 11.44
CA GLN A 45 -0.18 1.02 11.35
C GLN A 45 -0.77 0.98 9.93
N GLN A 46 -0.06 1.49 8.91
CA GLN A 46 -0.51 1.46 7.51
C GLN A 46 -0.06 0.18 6.79
N PHE A 47 -0.96 -0.78 6.63
CA PHE A 47 -0.69 -2.07 5.99
C PHE A 47 -1.01 -2.10 4.50
N VAL A 48 -1.82 -1.15 4.05
CA VAL A 48 -2.23 -1.03 2.65
C VAL A 48 -2.00 0.39 2.16
N GLU A 49 -1.63 0.53 0.90
CA GLU A 49 -1.58 1.81 0.19
C GLU A 49 -2.08 1.57 -1.24
N VAL A 50 -2.81 2.53 -1.81
CA VAL A 50 -3.27 2.43 -3.20
C VAL A 50 -3.23 3.79 -3.88
N THR A 51 -2.96 3.81 -5.18
CA THR A 51 -3.13 4.99 -6.02
C THR A 51 -4.21 4.72 -7.05
N LEU A 52 -5.35 5.39 -6.92
CA LEU A 52 -6.50 5.25 -7.82
C LEU A 52 -6.46 6.30 -8.92
N GLY A 53 -6.73 5.86 -10.14
CA GLY A 53 -7.08 6.70 -11.26
C GLY A 53 -8.59 6.84 -11.37
N ILE A 54 -9.08 8.08 -11.42
CA ILE A 54 -10.50 8.42 -11.63
C ILE A 54 -10.57 9.20 -12.94
N LYS A 55 -11.12 8.57 -13.99
CA LYS A 55 -11.13 9.14 -15.34
C LYS A 55 -12.55 9.29 -15.86
N ALA A 56 -13.01 10.53 -15.95
CA ALA A 56 -14.31 10.87 -16.47
C ALA A 56 -14.30 11.02 -18.00
N SER A 57 -15.48 10.89 -18.60
CA SER A 57 -15.71 11.21 -20.01
C SER A 57 -16.32 12.62 -20.15
N LEU A 58 -16.54 13.08 -21.38
CA LEU A 58 -17.27 14.34 -21.65
C LEU A 58 -18.75 14.28 -21.24
N GLU A 59 -19.27 13.09 -20.96
CA GLU A 59 -20.66 12.86 -20.54
C GLU A 59 -20.82 12.89 -19.01
N TYR A 60 -19.74 13.16 -18.27
CA TYR A 60 -19.80 13.28 -16.82
C TYR A 60 -20.70 14.46 -16.38
N PRO A 61 -21.54 14.28 -15.34
CA PRO A 61 -21.68 13.09 -14.49
C PRO A 61 -22.80 12.12 -14.89
N GLU A 62 -23.45 12.31 -16.03
CA GLU A 62 -24.47 11.37 -16.52
C GLU A 62 -23.86 10.00 -16.77
N ASN A 63 -22.64 9.99 -17.30
CA ASN A 63 -21.81 8.80 -17.40
C ASN A 63 -20.74 8.81 -16.28
N PRO A 64 -20.78 7.85 -15.35
CA PRO A 64 -19.82 7.77 -14.24
C PRO A 64 -18.37 7.64 -14.72
N PRO A 65 -17.39 8.10 -13.91
CA PRO A 65 -15.99 7.97 -14.25
C PRO A 65 -15.53 6.51 -14.21
N TYR A 66 -14.56 6.18 -15.05
CA TYR A 66 -13.85 4.91 -14.99
C TYR A 66 -12.84 4.92 -13.84
N ILE A 67 -12.93 3.91 -12.97
CA ILE A 67 -12.08 3.73 -11.80
C ILE A 67 -11.08 2.61 -12.08
N TYR A 68 -9.80 2.85 -11.79
CA TYR A 68 -8.75 1.85 -11.95
C TYR A 68 -7.61 2.09 -10.97
N VAL A 69 -6.83 1.04 -10.69
CA VAL A 69 -5.64 1.10 -9.82
C VAL A 69 -4.40 1.33 -10.68
N THR A 70 -3.50 2.20 -10.22
CA THR A 70 -2.21 2.47 -10.88
C THR A 70 -1.02 1.89 -10.13
N ASP A 71 -1.12 1.83 -8.81
CA ASP A 71 -0.11 1.29 -7.90
C ASP A 71 -0.82 0.82 -6.63
N MET A 72 -0.35 -0.28 -6.04
CA MET A 72 -0.87 -0.80 -4.77
C MET A 72 0.22 -1.51 -3.97
N LYS A 73 0.09 -1.47 -2.65
CA LYS A 73 0.97 -2.17 -1.71
C LYS A 73 0.15 -2.81 -0.60
N GLY A 74 0.57 -4.01 -0.18
CA GLY A 74 -0.11 -4.76 0.87
C GLY A 74 -1.54 -5.21 0.52
N MET A 75 -1.95 -5.04 -0.74
CA MET A 75 -3.24 -5.43 -1.28
C MET A 75 -3.09 -6.64 -2.22
N ASP A 76 -4.06 -7.55 -2.21
CA ASP A 76 -4.14 -8.68 -3.14
C ASP A 76 -5.21 -8.40 -4.22
N ASN A 77 -5.22 -9.22 -5.27
CA ASN A 77 -6.15 -9.02 -6.39
C ASN A 77 -7.63 -9.09 -5.95
N GLY A 78 -7.96 -9.87 -4.92
CA GLY A 78 -9.33 -9.98 -4.42
C GLY A 78 -9.81 -8.69 -3.77
N ARG A 79 -8.99 -8.06 -2.93
CA ARG A 79 -9.32 -6.75 -2.33
C ARG A 79 -9.27 -5.62 -3.36
N GLU A 80 -8.37 -5.68 -4.34
CA GLU A 80 -8.33 -4.74 -5.46
C GLU A 80 -9.65 -4.76 -6.23
N GLU A 81 -10.11 -5.95 -6.62
CA GLU A 81 -11.38 -6.12 -7.35
C GLU A 81 -12.56 -5.63 -6.52
N ASN A 82 -12.59 -5.94 -5.22
CA ASN A 82 -13.63 -5.46 -4.31
C ASN A 82 -13.64 -3.92 -4.22
N LEU A 83 -12.46 -3.30 -4.05
CA LEU A 83 -12.32 -1.84 -3.99
C LEU A 83 -12.87 -1.18 -5.26
N ILE A 84 -12.41 -1.61 -6.44
CA ILE A 84 -12.85 -1.07 -7.72
C ILE A 84 -14.35 -1.28 -7.90
N THR A 85 -14.86 -2.47 -7.59
CA THR A 85 -16.27 -2.81 -7.74
C THR A 85 -17.16 -1.98 -6.84
N SER A 86 -16.77 -1.79 -5.57
CA SER A 86 -17.54 -1.02 -4.58
C SER A 86 -17.60 0.46 -4.96
N ILE A 87 -16.46 1.07 -5.33
CA ILE A 87 -16.43 2.46 -5.78
C ILE A 87 -17.20 2.63 -7.10
N SER A 88 -17.03 1.71 -8.05
CA SER A 88 -17.75 1.76 -9.32
C SER A 88 -19.26 1.64 -9.12
N LYS A 89 -19.71 0.79 -8.19
CA LYS A 89 -21.12 0.66 -7.83
C LYS A 89 -21.66 1.97 -7.25
N MET A 90 -20.93 2.60 -6.32
CA MET A 90 -21.30 3.92 -5.80
C MET A 90 -21.39 4.97 -6.92
N ALA A 91 -20.45 4.96 -7.86
CA ALA A 91 -20.46 5.88 -9.00
C ALA A 91 -21.72 5.71 -9.87
N GLN A 92 -22.18 4.47 -10.07
CA GLN A 92 -23.44 4.19 -10.76
C GLN A 92 -24.66 4.71 -9.98
N GLU A 93 -24.68 4.52 -8.66
CA GLU A 93 -25.77 5.00 -7.79
C GLU A 93 -25.86 6.54 -7.74
N LEU A 94 -24.72 7.22 -7.91
CA LEU A 94 -24.60 8.69 -7.92
C LEU A 94 -24.69 9.29 -9.33
N SER A 95 -25.00 8.51 -10.37
CA SER A 95 -25.14 9.01 -11.75
C SER A 95 -26.02 10.27 -11.79
N SER A 96 -25.64 11.20 -12.67
CA SER A 96 -26.25 12.54 -12.81
C SER A 96 -25.94 13.53 -11.66
N CYS A 97 -25.09 13.16 -10.69
CA CYS A 97 -24.58 14.04 -9.63
C CYS A 97 -23.05 14.19 -9.69
N LEU A 98 -22.52 15.33 -9.24
CA LEU A 98 -21.11 15.47 -8.87
C LEU A 98 -20.78 14.41 -7.81
N MET A 99 -19.75 13.60 -8.03
CA MET A 99 -19.45 12.41 -7.22
C MET A 99 -17.96 12.21 -6.92
N LEU A 100 -17.04 12.96 -7.53
CA LEU A 100 -15.59 12.75 -7.38
C LEU A 100 -15.15 12.78 -5.91
N VAL A 101 -15.66 13.72 -5.11
CA VAL A 101 -15.35 13.80 -3.68
C VAL A 101 -15.90 12.59 -2.94
N ALA A 102 -17.15 12.21 -3.20
CA ALA A 102 -17.79 11.06 -2.55
C ALA A 102 -17.06 9.74 -2.86
N LEU A 103 -16.63 9.54 -4.11
CA LEU A 103 -15.86 8.36 -4.51
C LEU A 103 -14.49 8.29 -3.81
N CYS A 104 -13.83 9.44 -3.60
CA CYS A 104 -12.58 9.47 -2.86
C CYS A 104 -12.79 9.17 -1.38
N GLU A 105 -13.86 9.67 -0.78
CA GLU A 105 -14.21 9.37 0.62
C GLU A 105 -14.51 7.87 0.81
N GLU A 106 -15.29 7.28 -0.09
CA GLU A 106 -15.56 5.83 -0.07
C GLU A 106 -14.26 5.03 -0.23
N ALA A 107 -13.37 5.44 -1.12
CA ALA A 107 -12.06 4.80 -1.25
C ALA A 107 -11.26 4.88 0.06
N ALA A 108 -11.21 6.04 0.72
CA ALA A 108 -10.50 6.20 1.98
C ALA A 108 -11.07 5.32 3.10
N ASP A 109 -12.39 5.15 3.16
CA ASP A 109 -13.05 4.28 4.14
C ASP A 109 -12.82 2.80 3.85
N LEU A 110 -12.95 2.36 2.60
CA LEU A 110 -12.65 0.98 2.19
C LEU A 110 -11.20 0.61 2.49
N ILE A 111 -10.26 1.50 2.17
CA ILE A 111 -8.83 1.31 2.46
C ILE A 111 -8.56 1.25 3.97
N THR A 112 -9.24 2.08 4.75
CA THR A 112 -9.13 2.04 6.22
C THR A 112 -9.69 0.74 6.79
N ASN A 113 -10.81 0.24 6.27
CA ASN A 113 -11.45 -0.99 6.73
C ASN A 113 -10.65 -2.25 6.36
N MET A 114 -9.94 -2.23 5.23
CA MET A 114 -9.10 -3.35 4.77
C MET A 114 -7.63 -3.24 5.25
N ASN A 115 -7.36 -2.37 6.24
CA ASN A 115 -6.03 -2.11 6.76
C ASN A 115 -5.53 -3.19 7.73
N TYR A 116 -5.22 -4.36 7.20
CA TYR A 116 -4.61 -5.45 7.94
C TYR A 116 -3.56 -6.17 7.09
N PRO A 117 -2.57 -6.84 7.72
CA PRO A 117 -1.60 -7.67 7.01
C PRO A 117 -2.30 -8.75 6.18
N GLU A 118 -1.94 -8.86 4.92
CA GLU A 118 -2.51 -9.88 4.03
C GLU A 118 -1.54 -11.03 3.79
N GLY A 119 -2.11 -12.22 3.65
CA GLY A 119 -1.45 -13.38 3.08
C GLY A 119 -0.65 -14.18 4.10
N ASP A 120 0.20 -15.05 3.58
CA ASP A 120 1.04 -15.91 4.38
C ASP A 120 2.39 -15.25 4.68
N CYS A 121 2.94 -15.54 5.85
CA CYS A 121 4.29 -15.12 6.18
C CYS A 121 5.28 -15.77 5.19
N PRO A 122 6.10 -15.00 4.46
CA PRO A 122 7.00 -15.56 3.43
C PRO A 122 8.05 -16.55 3.95
N LEU A 123 8.28 -16.59 5.27
CA LEU A 123 9.28 -17.47 5.90
C LEU A 123 8.72 -18.83 6.32
N CYS A 124 7.46 -18.91 6.73
CA CYS A 124 6.85 -20.14 7.23
C CYS A 124 5.65 -20.61 6.41
N LEU A 125 5.15 -19.77 5.50
CA LEU A 125 3.99 -20.02 4.63
C LEU A 125 2.70 -20.28 5.42
N TYR A 126 2.57 -19.68 6.61
CA TYR A 126 1.34 -19.70 7.41
C TYR A 126 0.70 -18.31 7.45
N PRO A 127 -0.64 -18.21 7.60
CA PRO A 127 -1.36 -16.94 7.58
C PRO A 127 -0.83 -15.91 8.58
N LEU A 128 -0.68 -14.67 8.12
CA LEU A 128 -0.27 -13.53 8.96
C LEU A 128 -1.35 -13.11 9.96
N VAL A 129 -2.61 -13.29 9.58
CA VAL A 129 -3.79 -13.05 10.41
C VAL A 129 -4.51 -14.39 10.61
N ALA A 130 -4.83 -14.74 11.84
CA ALA A 130 -5.57 -15.96 12.15
C ALA A 130 -7.04 -15.82 11.74
N GLU A 131 -7.57 -16.78 11.00
CA GLU A 131 -8.93 -16.73 10.44
C GLU A 131 -10.07 -16.70 11.49
N ASN A 132 -9.79 -16.98 12.77
CA ASN A 132 -10.83 -17.28 13.77
C ASN A 132 -10.71 -16.55 15.12
N GLU A 133 -9.83 -15.57 15.28
CA GLU A 133 -9.71 -14.84 16.55
C GLU A 133 -9.56 -13.32 16.36
N PRO A 134 -10.69 -12.59 16.23
CA PRO A 134 -10.66 -11.13 16.28
C PRO A 134 -10.17 -10.69 17.66
N GLY A 135 -8.90 -10.28 17.74
CA GLY A 135 -8.27 -9.79 18.96
C GLY A 135 -7.02 -10.55 19.42
N SER A 136 -6.72 -11.74 18.88
CA SER A 136 -5.41 -12.37 19.09
C SER A 136 -4.45 -11.94 17.97
N SER A 137 -3.95 -10.71 18.08
CA SER A 137 -2.94 -10.24 17.14
C SER A 137 -1.67 -11.08 17.31
N ILE A 138 -1.40 -11.98 16.37
CA ILE A 138 -0.07 -12.58 16.25
C ILE A 138 0.89 -11.42 15.99
N PRO A 139 1.92 -11.19 16.82
CA PRO A 139 2.84 -10.09 16.59
C PRO A 139 3.50 -10.25 15.22
N TYR A 140 3.40 -9.22 14.38
CA TYR A 140 4.03 -9.18 13.06
C TYR A 140 5.05 -8.03 12.99
N MET A 141 5.95 -8.12 12.02
CA MET A 141 6.81 -7.02 11.61
C MET A 141 6.54 -6.68 10.16
N LYS A 142 6.47 -5.39 9.85
CA LYS A 142 6.21 -4.85 8.51
C LYS A 142 7.46 -4.17 7.96
N LEU A 143 7.76 -4.43 6.69
CA LEU A 143 8.74 -3.65 5.93
C LEU A 143 8.09 -2.37 5.42
N MET A 144 8.59 -1.22 5.88
CA MET A 144 7.94 0.08 5.64
C MET A 144 7.87 0.50 4.17
N SER A 145 8.75 0.00 3.30
CA SER A 145 8.78 0.40 1.88
C SER A 145 7.78 -0.34 0.99
N CYS A 146 7.31 -1.52 1.40
CA CYS A 146 6.51 -2.41 0.55
C CYS A 146 5.28 -3.00 1.26
N CYS A 147 5.04 -2.64 2.52
CA CYS A 147 3.95 -3.14 3.36
C CYS A 147 3.89 -4.67 3.54
N HIS A 148 4.96 -5.39 3.19
CA HIS A 148 5.06 -6.83 3.44
C HIS A 148 5.22 -7.11 4.93
N CYS A 149 4.48 -8.11 5.40
CA CYS A 149 4.45 -8.50 6.79
C CYS A 149 5.04 -9.91 7.00
N PHE A 150 5.62 -10.11 8.18
CA PHE A 150 6.17 -11.37 8.64
C PHE A 150 5.66 -11.62 10.05
N HIS A 151 5.48 -12.88 10.46
CA HIS A 151 5.39 -13.15 11.88
C HIS A 151 6.68 -12.67 12.55
N ARG A 152 6.54 -11.93 13.65
CA ARG A 152 7.67 -11.35 14.40
C ARG A 152 8.70 -12.41 14.77
N GLU A 153 8.25 -13.59 15.16
CA GLU A 153 9.14 -14.69 15.53
C GLU A 153 9.91 -15.25 14.32
N CYS A 154 9.26 -15.37 13.16
CA CYS A 154 9.92 -15.88 11.95
C CYS A 154 11.07 -14.98 11.51
N ILE A 155 10.83 -13.66 11.46
CA ILE A 155 11.86 -12.70 11.06
C ILE A 155 12.99 -12.59 12.11
N LEU A 156 12.67 -12.68 13.42
CA LEU A 156 13.70 -12.70 14.48
C LEU A 156 14.59 -13.95 14.38
N ARG A 157 14.01 -15.12 14.12
CA ARG A 157 14.76 -16.36 13.92
C ARG A 157 15.66 -16.28 12.70
N TRP A 158 15.13 -15.78 11.59
CA TRP A 158 15.90 -15.60 10.37
C TRP A 158 17.07 -14.61 10.58
N TRP A 159 16.84 -13.51 11.30
CA TRP A 159 17.89 -12.55 11.62
C TRP A 159 19.01 -13.17 12.47
N ARG A 160 18.67 -13.91 13.53
CA ARG A 160 19.66 -14.62 14.35
C ARG A 160 20.50 -15.60 13.53
N TRP A 161 19.86 -16.35 12.62
CA TRP A 161 20.58 -17.25 11.72
C TRP A 161 21.58 -16.51 10.83
N ILE A 162 21.24 -15.33 10.30
CA ILE A 162 22.18 -14.49 9.52
C ILE A 162 23.38 -14.05 10.36
N GLU A 163 23.16 -13.63 11.61
CA GLU A 163 24.24 -13.26 12.53
C GLU A 163 25.20 -14.44 12.77
N GLU A 164 24.67 -15.63 13.06
CA GLU A 164 25.44 -16.85 13.24
C GLU A 164 26.26 -17.22 11.99
N GLN A 165 25.71 -17.07 10.78
CA GLN A 165 26.45 -17.32 9.54
C GLN A 165 27.58 -16.32 9.32
N ASN A 166 27.39 -15.05 9.71
CA ASN A 166 28.43 -14.03 9.59
C ASN A 166 29.58 -14.32 10.56
N GLU A 167 29.28 -14.69 11.81
CA GLU A 167 30.29 -15.09 12.80
C GLU A 167 31.06 -16.35 12.36
N ALA A 168 30.37 -17.35 11.78
CA ALA A 168 31.00 -18.55 11.22
C ALA A 168 31.90 -18.24 10.01
N ASN A 169 31.51 -17.27 9.17
CA ASN A 169 32.31 -16.84 8.03
C ASN A 169 33.53 -16.00 8.44
N GLU A 170 33.40 -15.13 9.45
CA GLU A 170 34.52 -14.35 9.99
C GLU A 170 35.56 -15.26 10.66
N SER A 171 35.11 -16.26 11.43
CA SER A 171 36.00 -17.25 12.04
C SER A 171 36.72 -18.13 11.01
N ASN A 172 36.05 -18.51 9.91
CA ASN A 172 36.68 -19.23 8.80
C ASN A 172 37.64 -18.35 7.97
N GLN A 173 37.39 -17.05 7.84
CA GLN A 173 38.29 -16.10 7.15
C GLN A 173 39.55 -15.78 7.95
N THR A 174 39.48 -15.77 9.30
CA THR A 174 40.69 -15.61 10.14
C THR A 174 41.71 -16.74 10.01
N THR A 175 41.31 -17.90 9.48
CA THR A 175 42.21 -19.03 9.18
C THR A 175 42.86 -18.99 7.80
N GLU A 176 42.36 -18.18 6.84
CA GLU A 176 42.85 -18.20 5.45
C GLU A 176 43.34 -16.86 4.89
N SER A 177 43.26 -15.73 5.59
CA SER A 177 43.71 -14.45 5.01
C SER A 177 44.26 -13.45 6.01
N ALA A 178 45.56 -13.54 6.29
CA ALA A 178 46.36 -12.40 6.69
C ALA A 178 46.56 -11.44 5.48
N SER A 179 45.52 -10.72 5.06
CA SER A 179 45.67 -9.46 4.28
C SER A 179 44.36 -8.70 4.08
N ALA A 180 44.30 -7.53 4.73
CA ALA A 180 43.72 -6.26 4.27
C ALA A 180 42.19 -6.10 4.03
N PHE A 181 41.64 -5.19 4.84
CA PHE A 181 40.84 -3.99 4.46
C PHE A 181 39.30 -3.96 4.65
N ALA A 182 38.92 -3.23 5.70
CA ALA A 182 37.93 -2.13 5.83
C ALA A 182 36.47 -2.27 5.36
N GLY A 183 35.55 -2.00 6.31
CA GLY A 183 34.25 -1.33 6.14
C GLY A 183 33.12 -2.21 5.57
N THR A 184 31.85 -2.08 5.96
CA THR A 184 31.09 -0.83 6.18
C THR A 184 29.71 -1.13 6.80
N ARG A 185 29.18 -0.14 7.52
CA ARG A 185 27.84 -0.02 8.16
C ARG A 185 26.63 -0.10 7.19
N ASN A 186 26.56 -1.08 6.29
CA ASN A 186 25.55 -1.14 5.21
C ASN A 186 24.53 -2.29 5.31
N GLY A 187 24.49 -3.05 6.41
CA GLY A 187 23.64 -4.24 6.53
C GLY A 187 22.13 -3.97 6.48
N ILE A 188 21.67 -2.86 7.06
CA ILE A 188 20.23 -2.54 7.15
C ILE A 188 19.66 -2.13 5.77
N ALA A 189 20.40 -1.35 4.99
CA ALA A 189 19.96 -0.90 3.66
C ALA A 189 19.98 -2.02 2.61
N MET A 190 20.92 -2.97 2.70
CA MET A 190 20.99 -4.12 1.78
C MET A 190 19.87 -5.16 2.02
N LEU A 191 19.35 -5.26 3.24
CA LEU A 191 18.26 -6.19 3.57
C LEU A 191 16.94 -5.80 2.92
N GLN A 192 16.67 -4.50 2.86
CA GLN A 192 15.43 -3.95 2.29
C GLN A 192 15.35 -4.17 0.77
N LEU A 193 16.50 -4.30 0.08
CA LEU A 193 16.57 -4.61 -1.35
C LEU A 193 16.55 -6.11 -1.66
N ARG A 194 17.14 -6.98 -0.82
CA ARG A 194 17.22 -8.42 -1.14
C ARG A 194 15.92 -9.19 -0.87
N ILE A 195 15.12 -8.78 0.10
CA ILE A 195 13.84 -9.44 0.41
C ILE A 195 12.77 -9.09 -0.64
N CYS A 196 12.75 -7.85 -1.15
CA CYS A 196 11.80 -7.40 -2.18
C CYS A 196 12.04 -7.96 -3.58
N ILE A 197 13.19 -8.58 -3.87
CA ILE A 197 13.51 -9.13 -5.21
C ILE A 197 13.00 -10.58 -5.38
N VAL A 198 12.69 -11.27 -4.28
CA VAL A 198 12.37 -12.72 -4.27
C VAL A 198 10.91 -13.00 -3.89
N ALA A 199 10.16 -11.99 -3.46
CA ALA A 199 8.73 -12.09 -3.13
C ALA A 199 7.88 -11.40 -4.19
#